data_AF-A0A3D1X9H0-F1
#
_entry.id   AF-A0A3D1X9H0-F1
#
_cell.length_a   1.000
_cell.length_b   1.000
_cell.length_c   1.000
_cell.angle_alpha   90.00
_cell.angle_beta   90.00
_cell.angle_gamma   90.00
#
_symmetry.space_group_name_H-M   'P 1'
#
loop_
_entity.id
_entity.type
_entity.pdbx_description
1 polymer ?
#
loop_
_entity_poly.entity_id
_entity_poly.type
_entity_poly.pdbx_seq_one_letter_code
_entity_poly.pdbx_strand_id
1 'polypeptide(L)'
;MTDKWKISLSLLLIALLVGCGIKTDDGLHIEKHDWTSTQAIDSAGQPLALPALTCAAQNGALTITDADGNEQSGTYSLVQRDANGVLYDLSLYGENGTAVVSTTEYTDFSGGKEREYTLILSLPEQTLYFRADWCKP
;
A
#
# COMPACT_ATOMS: atom_id res chain seq x y z
N MET A 1 -48.00 8.72 31.10
CA MET A 1 -47.57 7.67 30.16
C MET A 1 -48.04 8.12 28.79
N THR A 2 -47.23 8.39 27.77
CA THR A 2 -45.91 7.84 27.44
C THR A 2 -45.29 8.70 26.33
N ASP A 3 -44.55 9.75 26.71
CA ASP A 3 -43.69 10.58 25.85
C ASP A 3 -42.38 9.87 25.47
N LYS A 4 -42.44 8.68 24.84
CA LYS A 4 -41.22 7.86 24.68
C LYS A 4 -40.92 7.33 23.27
N TRP A 5 -41.69 7.66 22.23
CA TRP A 5 -41.46 7.06 20.90
C TRP A 5 -40.97 8.01 19.79
N LYS A 6 -41.03 9.35 19.96
CA LYS A 6 -40.56 10.27 18.90
C LYS A 6 -39.04 10.46 18.80
N ILE A 7 -38.26 9.87 19.72
CA ILE A 7 -36.78 9.86 19.64
C ILE A 7 -36.28 8.76 18.68
N SER A 8 -37.15 7.87 18.21
CA SER A 8 -36.68 6.62 17.60
C SER A 8 -36.40 6.66 16.10
N LEU A 9 -36.86 7.65 15.33
CA LEU A 9 -36.70 7.59 13.86
C LEU A 9 -35.57 8.48 13.35
N SER A 10 -35.43 9.71 13.87
CA SER A 10 -34.34 10.61 13.47
C SER A 10 -32.96 10.15 13.97
N LEU A 11 -32.85 9.55 15.16
CA LEU A 11 -31.59 8.93 15.59
C LEU A 11 -31.25 7.67 14.77
N LEU A 12 -32.27 6.90 14.36
CA LEU A 12 -32.08 5.69 13.54
C LEU A 12 -31.61 6.04 12.12
N LEU A 13 -32.12 7.14 11.55
CA LEU A 13 -31.67 7.67 10.25
C LEU A 13 -30.22 8.16 10.28
N ILE A 14 -29.79 8.80 11.38
CA ILE A 14 -28.39 9.22 11.57
C ILE A 14 -27.48 8.00 11.77
N ALA A 15 -27.93 6.96 12.47
CA ALA A 15 -27.21 5.70 12.63
C ALA A 15 -27.12 4.88 11.32
N LEU A 16 -28.11 5.00 10.42
CA LEU A 16 -28.08 4.41 9.07
C LEU A 16 -27.17 5.18 8.09
N LEU A 17 -26.95 6.49 8.32
CA LEU A 17 -26.00 7.33 7.57
C LEU A 17 -24.54 7.07 7.96
N VAL A 18 -24.30 6.61 9.19
CA VAL A 18 -23.08 5.89 9.53
C VAL A 18 -23.23 4.49 8.96
N GLY A 19 -23.25 4.40 7.62
CA GLY A 19 -23.12 3.14 6.93
C GLY A 19 -21.94 2.43 7.57
N CYS A 20 -22.22 1.33 8.28
CA CYS A 20 -21.27 0.32 8.63
C CYS A 20 -20.73 -0.25 7.31
N GLY A 21 -19.89 0.52 6.63
CA GLY A 21 -18.85 -0.04 5.81
C GLY A 21 -17.98 -0.79 6.77
N ILE A 22 -18.24 -2.09 6.92
CA ILE A 22 -17.17 -3.04 7.20
C ILE A 22 -16.11 -2.66 6.17
N LYS A 23 -15.06 -1.98 6.63
CA LYS A 23 -13.88 -1.74 5.82
C LYS A 23 -13.28 -3.13 5.68
N THR A 24 -13.73 -3.84 4.65
CA THR A 24 -12.96 -4.94 4.10
C THR A 24 -11.58 -4.36 3.90
N ASP A 25 -10.62 -4.96 4.58
CA ASP A 25 -9.21 -4.66 4.41
C ASP A 25 -8.90 -4.60 2.92
N ASP A 26 -8.64 -3.39 2.41
CA ASP A 26 -8.48 -3.15 0.97
C ASP A 26 -7.14 -3.70 0.46
N GLY A 27 -6.30 -4.22 1.36
CA GLY A 27 -4.95 -4.68 1.05
C GLY A 27 -4.01 -3.54 0.67
N LEU A 28 -4.49 -2.30 0.62
CA LEU A 28 -3.75 -1.16 0.09
C LEU A 28 -2.88 -0.57 1.21
N HIS A 29 -1.88 -1.33 1.64
CA HIS A 29 -0.95 -0.94 2.69
C HIS A 29 0.42 -1.51 2.36
N ILE A 30 1.47 -0.73 2.65
CA ILE A 30 2.85 -1.18 2.46
C ILE A 30 3.19 -2.41 3.32
N GLU A 31 2.57 -2.56 4.50
CA GLU A 31 2.83 -3.66 5.45
C GLU A 31 2.17 -5.00 5.07
N LYS A 32 1.20 -5.00 4.15
CA LYS A 32 0.35 -6.19 3.92
C LYS A 32 0.90 -7.17 2.89
N HIS A 33 2.01 -6.83 2.26
CA HIS A 33 2.58 -7.61 1.18
C HIS A 33 4.07 -7.80 1.41
N ASP A 34 4.53 -8.98 1.05
CA ASP A 34 5.93 -9.18 0.72
C ASP A 34 6.14 -8.64 -0.68
N TRP A 35 7.17 -7.80 -0.86
CA TRP A 35 7.38 -7.08 -2.11
C TRP A 35 8.64 -7.60 -2.80
N THR A 36 8.54 -7.95 -4.08
CA THR A 36 9.70 -8.30 -4.91
C THR A 36 9.90 -7.26 -6.00
N SER A 37 11.14 -6.80 -6.19
CA SER A 37 11.48 -5.81 -7.19
C SER A 37 11.27 -6.34 -8.61
N THR A 38 10.70 -5.54 -9.48
CA THR A 38 10.54 -5.83 -10.91
C THR A 38 11.44 -4.97 -11.78
N GLN A 39 11.79 -3.78 -11.32
CA GLN A 39 12.59 -2.82 -12.07
C GLN A 39 13.20 -1.76 -11.15
N ALA A 40 14.31 -1.19 -11.59
CA ALA A 40 14.84 0.06 -11.07
C ALA A 40 15.29 0.96 -12.21
N ILE A 41 15.16 2.27 -12.01
CA ILE A 41 15.64 3.30 -12.94
C ILE A 41 16.40 4.37 -12.17
N ASP A 42 17.36 5.01 -12.83
CA ASP A 42 18.02 6.20 -12.30
C ASP A 42 17.14 7.45 -12.45
N SER A 43 17.63 8.58 -11.94
CA SER A 43 16.96 9.88 -12.04
C SER A 43 16.79 10.39 -13.50
N ALA A 44 17.53 9.84 -14.46
CA ALA A 44 17.37 10.10 -15.90
C ALA A 44 16.37 9.12 -16.57
N GLY A 45 15.80 8.18 -15.82
CA GLY A 45 14.89 7.16 -16.31
C GLY A 45 15.59 6.01 -17.05
N GLN A 46 16.91 5.89 -16.95
CA GLN A 46 17.64 4.76 -17.52
C GLN A 46 17.52 3.54 -16.60
N PRO A 47 17.32 2.33 -17.16
CA PRO A 47 17.29 1.11 -16.36
C PRO A 47 18.59 0.89 -15.59
N LEU A 48 18.47 0.61 -14.30
CA LEU A 48 19.59 0.18 -13.46
C LEU A 48 19.68 -1.35 -13.44
N ALA A 49 20.89 -1.87 -13.58
CA ALA A 49 21.15 -3.28 -13.33
C ALA A 49 21.20 -3.50 -11.82
N LEU A 50 20.05 -3.78 -11.21
CA LEU A 50 19.97 -4.15 -9.80
C LEU A 50 19.65 -5.65 -9.66
N PRO A 51 20.22 -6.32 -8.64
CA PRO A 51 19.81 -7.66 -8.25
C PRO A 51 18.34 -7.65 -7.80
N ALA A 52 17.71 -8.82 -7.77
CA ALA A 52 16.39 -8.95 -7.17
C ALA A 52 16.44 -8.46 -5.71
N LEU A 53 15.60 -7.48 -5.39
CA LEU A 53 15.42 -6.93 -4.06
C LEU A 53 14.09 -7.41 -3.50
N THR A 54 14.05 -7.72 -2.20
CA THR A 54 12.81 -7.82 -1.45
C THR A 54 12.62 -6.59 -0.57
N CYS A 55 11.37 -6.25 -0.29
CA CYS A 55 11.01 -5.16 0.62
C CYS A 55 10.01 -5.69 1.65
N ALA A 56 10.32 -5.48 2.92
CA ALA A 56 9.43 -5.76 4.05
C ALA A 56 9.17 -4.47 4.82
N ALA A 57 7.93 -4.27 5.28
CA ALA A 57 7.54 -3.07 5.99
C ALA A 57 6.65 -3.42 7.18
N GLN A 58 6.92 -2.84 8.35
CA GLN A 58 6.12 -3.03 9.55
C GLN A 58 6.30 -1.86 10.51
N ASN A 59 5.18 -1.32 11.03
CA ASN A 59 5.17 -0.31 12.09
C ASN A 59 6.02 0.93 11.76
N GLY A 60 5.98 1.40 10.51
CA GLY A 60 6.76 2.56 10.05
C GLY A 60 8.24 2.30 9.77
N ALA A 61 8.73 1.07 9.95
CA ALA A 61 10.07 0.63 9.55
C ALA A 61 9.99 -0.19 8.25
N LEU A 62 10.97 0.03 7.38
CA LEU A 62 11.09 -0.67 6.10
C LEU A 62 12.51 -1.24 5.94
N THR A 63 12.61 -2.44 5.40
CA THR A 63 13.88 -3.10 5.10
C THR A 63 13.89 -3.54 3.64
N ILE A 64 14.94 -3.17 2.92
CA ILE A 64 15.27 -3.71 1.60
C ILE A 64 16.35 -4.76 1.78
N THR A 65 16.14 -5.95 1.22
CA THR A 65 17.14 -7.02 1.24
C THR A 65 17.55 -7.35 -0.19
N ASP A 66 18.86 -7.38 -0.47
CA ASP A 66 19.37 -7.81 -1.76
C ASP A 66 19.48 -9.34 -1.90
N ALA A 67 19.84 -9.81 -3.09
CA ALA A 67 19.97 -11.24 -3.37
C ALA A 67 21.08 -11.95 -2.55
N ASP A 68 22.05 -11.20 -2.03
CA ASP A 68 23.13 -11.70 -1.18
C ASP A 68 22.73 -11.71 0.31
N GLY A 69 21.56 -11.17 0.65
CA GLY A 69 21.03 -11.07 2.01
C GLY A 69 21.49 -9.82 2.76
N ASN A 70 22.10 -8.84 2.08
CA ASN A 70 22.42 -7.57 2.73
C ASN A 70 21.15 -6.74 2.91
N GLU A 71 21.00 -6.18 4.10
CA GLU A 71 19.82 -5.39 4.47
C GLU A 71 20.14 -3.91 4.53
N GLN A 72 19.26 -3.10 3.95
CA GLN A 72 19.19 -1.67 4.15
C GLN A 72 17.89 -1.32 4.89
N SER A 73 18.02 -0.64 6.01
CA SER A 73 16.86 -0.10 6.74
C SER A 73 16.46 1.30 6.26
N GLY A 74 15.18 1.58 6.39
CA GLY A 74 14.53 2.86 6.17
C GLY A 74 13.27 3.00 7.03
N THR A 75 12.59 4.13 6.87
CA THR A 75 11.32 4.43 7.57
C THR A 75 10.31 5.01 6.60
N TYR A 76 9.03 4.91 6.95
CA TYR A 76 7.95 5.54 6.21
C TYR A 76 6.86 6.07 7.13
N SER A 77 6.12 7.08 6.66
CA SER A 77 4.98 7.65 7.37
C SER A 77 3.85 8.00 6.41
N LEU A 78 2.61 7.62 6.77
CA LEU A 78 1.42 7.85 5.96
C LEU A 78 1.20 9.36 5.75
N VAL A 79 1.07 9.76 4.48
CA VAL A 79 0.72 11.13 4.08
C VAL A 79 -0.74 11.20 3.65
N GLN A 80 -1.14 10.32 2.74
CA GLN A 80 -2.48 10.34 2.15
C GLN A 80 -2.96 8.94 1.76
N ARG A 81 -4.27 8.73 1.84
CA ARG A 81 -4.97 7.56 1.28
C ARG A 81 -6.15 8.02 0.44
N ASP A 82 -6.30 7.40 -0.73
CA ASP A 82 -7.53 7.43 -1.51
C ASP A 82 -8.01 6.00 -1.84
N ALA A 83 -8.96 5.88 -2.77
CA ALA A 83 -9.56 4.59 -3.11
C ALA A 83 -8.64 3.65 -3.90
N ASN A 84 -7.61 4.18 -4.57
CA ASN A 84 -6.75 3.43 -5.50
C ASN A 84 -5.27 3.45 -5.09
N GLY A 85 -4.86 4.41 -4.26
CA GLY A 85 -3.47 4.57 -3.83
C GLY A 85 -3.29 5.08 -2.41
N VAL A 86 -2.10 4.80 -1.87
CA VAL A 86 -1.63 5.32 -0.58
C VAL A 86 -0.23 5.89 -0.76
N LEU A 87 -0.07 7.14 -0.35
CA LEU A 87 1.18 7.88 -0.38
C LEU A 87 1.79 7.93 1.03
N TYR A 88 3.11 7.68 1.08
CA TYR A 88 3.92 7.78 2.27
C TYR A 88 5.14 8.68 2.01
N ASP A 89 5.56 9.42 3.03
CA ASP A 89 6.94 9.93 3.08
C ASP A 89 7.86 8.75 3.38
N LEU A 90 9.04 8.73 2.76
CA LEU A 90 10.03 7.66 2.85
C LEU A 90 11.40 8.25 3.24
N SER A 91 12.12 7.56 4.12
CA SER A 91 13.55 7.80 4.36
C SER A 91 14.30 6.49 4.17
N LEU A 92 15.19 6.41 3.17
CA LEU A 92 15.94 5.21 2.81
C LEU A 92 17.29 5.61 2.23
N TYR A 93 18.35 4.82 2.47
CA TYR A 93 19.74 5.17 2.10
C TYR A 93 20.23 6.54 2.60
N GLY A 94 19.61 7.08 3.66
CA GLY A 94 19.91 8.43 4.17
C GLY A 94 19.28 9.57 3.35
N GLU A 95 18.44 9.24 2.37
CA GLU A 95 17.72 10.17 1.52
C GLU A 95 16.23 10.19 1.85
N ASN A 96 15.60 11.35 1.63
CA ASN A 96 14.15 11.48 1.72
C ASN A 96 13.53 11.29 0.33
N GLY A 97 12.41 10.58 0.30
CA GLY A 97 11.65 10.29 -0.91
C GLY A 97 10.19 10.03 -0.61
N THR A 98 9.51 9.36 -1.54
CA THR A 98 8.10 8.98 -1.39
C THR A 98 7.91 7.51 -1.70
N ALA A 99 6.99 6.86 -0.98
CA ALA A 99 6.52 5.52 -1.33
C ALA A 99 5.04 5.57 -1.73
N VAL A 100 4.68 4.88 -2.81
CA VAL A 100 3.29 4.78 -3.28
C VAL A 100 2.90 3.31 -3.39
N VAL A 101 1.83 2.94 -2.70
CA VAL A 101 1.16 1.64 -2.89
C VAL A 101 -0.09 1.86 -3.70
N SER A 102 -0.23 1.12 -4.81
CA SER A 102 -1.40 1.18 -5.69
C SER A 102 -1.93 -0.22 -5.97
N THR A 103 -3.23 -0.33 -6.24
CA THR A 103 -3.87 -1.60 -6.64
C THR A 103 -4.49 -1.51 -8.03
N THR A 104 -4.45 -2.59 -8.78
CA THR A 104 -5.26 -2.77 -9.99
C THR A 104 -6.12 -4.01 -9.85
N GLU A 105 -7.43 -3.86 -10.01
CA GLU A 105 -8.39 -4.97 -9.98
C GLU A 105 -8.76 -5.39 -11.40
N TYR A 106 -8.67 -6.69 -11.67
CA TYR A 106 -9.07 -7.30 -12.93
C TYR A 106 -10.18 -8.31 -12.67
N THR A 107 -11.01 -8.53 -13.69
CA THR A 107 -12.06 -9.56 -13.65
C THR A 107 -11.62 -10.71 -14.55
N ASP A 108 -11.51 -11.91 -13.98
CA ASP A 108 -11.13 -13.10 -14.72
C ASP A 108 -12.28 -13.62 -15.60
N PHE A 109 -12.00 -14.66 -16.40
CA PHE A 109 -12.99 -15.28 -17.28
C PHE A 109 -14.17 -15.94 -16.56
N SER A 110 -14.02 -16.26 -15.27
CA SER A 110 -15.08 -16.83 -14.42
C SER A 110 -15.92 -15.75 -13.72
N GLY A 111 -15.58 -14.47 -13.89
CA GLY A 111 -16.19 -13.35 -13.17
C GLY A 111 -15.59 -13.13 -11.77
N GLY A 112 -14.52 -13.84 -11.42
CA GLY A 112 -13.74 -13.63 -10.21
C GLY A 112 -12.96 -12.32 -10.27
N LYS A 113 -12.75 -11.69 -9.11
CA LYS A 113 -11.96 -10.47 -8.99
C LYS A 113 -10.56 -10.83 -8.51
N GLU A 114 -9.56 -10.46 -9.29
CA GLU A 114 -8.14 -10.54 -8.90
C GLU A 114 -7.58 -9.13 -8.69
N ARG A 115 -6.65 -8.99 -7.76
CA ARG A 115 -5.98 -7.73 -7.47
C ARG A 115 -4.49 -7.89 -7.53
N GLU A 116 -3.84 -6.95 -8.20
CA GLU A 116 -2.39 -6.81 -8.20
C GLU A 116 -2.03 -5.54 -7.43
N TYR A 117 -1.10 -5.66 -6.48
CA TYR A 117 -0.58 -4.52 -5.73
C TYR A 117 0.83 -4.20 -6.21
N THR A 118 1.12 -2.91 -6.28
CA THR A 118 2.42 -2.37 -6.67
C THR A 118 2.90 -1.42 -5.60
N LEU A 119 4.21 -1.40 -5.39
CA LEU A 119 4.89 -0.45 -4.52
C LEU A 119 5.97 0.25 -5.33
N ILE A 120 5.98 1.58 -5.30
CA ILE A 120 6.99 2.41 -5.94
C ILE A 120 7.71 3.20 -4.86
N LEU A 121 9.03 3.07 -4.79
CA LEU A 121 9.89 3.90 -3.92
C LEU A 121 10.62 4.90 -4.82
N SER A 122 10.30 6.19 -4.69
CA SER A 122 10.92 7.27 -5.43
C SER A 122 11.92 8.00 -4.54
N LEU A 123 13.21 7.87 -4.83
CA LEU A 123 14.32 8.56 -4.19
C LEU A 123 14.93 9.58 -5.17
N PRO A 124 15.74 10.53 -4.69
CA PRO A 124 16.39 11.53 -5.55
C PRO A 124 17.15 10.93 -6.74
N GLU A 125 17.94 9.89 -6.50
CA GLU A 125 18.84 9.33 -7.52
C GLU A 125 18.27 8.10 -8.25
N GLN A 126 17.21 7.48 -7.72
CA GLN A 126 16.64 6.27 -8.29
C GLN A 126 15.18 6.06 -7.93
N THR A 127 14.48 5.31 -8.77
CA THR A 127 13.14 4.78 -8.47
C THR A 127 13.15 3.27 -8.52
N LEU A 128 12.60 2.64 -7.48
CA LEU A 128 12.46 1.19 -7.36
C LEU A 128 10.99 0.80 -7.54
N TYR A 129 10.73 -0.19 -8.38
CA TYR A 129 9.41 -0.73 -8.64
C TYR A 129 9.32 -2.14 -8.08
N PHE A 130 8.29 -2.38 -7.28
CA PHE A 130 7.99 -3.64 -6.66
C PHE A 130 6.58 -4.09 -7.00
N ARG A 131 6.42 -5.41 -6.99
CA ARG A 131 5.13 -6.08 -7.06
C ARG A 131 4.93 -6.90 -5.80
N ALA A 132 3.70 -6.94 -5.30
CA ALA A 132 3.35 -7.83 -4.20
C ALA A 132 3.51 -9.28 -4.66
N ASP A 133 4.19 -10.08 -3.84
CA ASP A 133 4.22 -11.51 -4.01
C ASP A 133 2.81 -12.06 -3.83
N TRP A 134 2.42 -12.98 -4.72
CA TRP A 134 1.08 -13.55 -4.68
C TRP A 134 0.90 -14.39 -3.41
N CYS A 135 0.20 -13.84 -2.42
CA CYS A 135 -0.35 -14.64 -1.33
C CYS A 135 -1.69 -15.23 -1.80
N LYS A 136 -1.78 -16.56 -1.91
CA LYS A 136 -3.06 -17.22 -2.23
C LYS A 136 -4.10 -16.85 -1.15
N PRO A 137 -5.36 -16.61 -1.53
CA PRO A 137 -6.44 -16.41 -0.56
C PRO A 137 -6.66 -17.64 0.33
#